data_AF-A0A1E2RXY7-F1
#
_entry.id   AF-A0A1E2RXY7-F1
#
_cell.length_a   1.000
_cell.length_b   1.000
_cell.length_c   1.000
_cell.angle_alpha   90.00
_cell.angle_beta   90.00
_cell.angle_gamma   90.00
#
_symmetry.space_group_name_H-M   'P 1'
#
loop_
_entity.id
_entity.type
_entity.pdbx_description
1 polymer ?
#
loop_
_entity_poly.entity_id
_entity_poly.type
_entity_poly.pdbx_seq_one_letter_code
_entity_poly.pdbx_strand_id
1 'polypeptide(L)'
;MIVSEKRVANHKLIAPGKSRTLAPTSAMTQDLPKPHVSIAYCQLCGWLLRASWTAQELLTSFSEEVGAVTLIPDRTGGVFDVHVDGVLVYSRGAEGRFPEMKELKQLVRDRIAPERDLGHSDRR
;
A
#
# COMPACT_ATOMS: atom_id res chain seq x y z
N MET A 1 -10.95 17.37 -66.13
CA MET A 1 -10.28 16.20 -65.51
C MET A 1 -10.30 16.39 -64.01
N ILE A 2 -10.51 15.30 -63.29
CA ILE A 2 -11.05 15.23 -61.93
C ILE A 2 -9.87 14.99 -60.98
N VAL A 3 -9.68 15.85 -59.98
CA VAL A 3 -8.90 15.60 -58.75
C VAL A 3 -9.40 16.66 -57.75
N SER A 4 -10.37 16.41 -56.87
CA SER A 4 -10.37 15.55 -55.69
C SER A 4 -9.27 15.89 -54.68
N GLU A 5 -9.30 17.13 -54.17
CA GLU A 5 -8.62 17.49 -52.93
C GLU A 5 -9.58 17.27 -51.76
N LYS A 6 -9.25 16.25 -50.96
CA LYS A 6 -9.98 15.88 -49.74
C LYS A 6 -9.93 17.05 -48.74
N ARG A 7 -11.10 17.40 -48.20
CA ARG A 7 -11.26 18.32 -47.06
C ARG A 7 -10.28 17.98 -45.93
N VAL A 8 -9.43 18.94 -45.58
CA VAL A 8 -8.84 19.00 -44.23
C VAL A 8 -9.95 19.48 -43.30
N ALA A 9 -10.56 18.54 -42.56
CA ALA A 9 -11.57 18.88 -41.57
C ALA A 9 -10.89 19.47 -40.32
N ASN A 10 -11.32 20.68 -40.00
CA ASN A 10 -10.89 21.53 -38.91
C ASN A 10 -10.72 20.79 -37.57
N HIS A 11 -9.54 21.00 -36.98
CA HIS A 11 -9.17 20.64 -35.62
C HIS A 11 -10.11 21.36 -34.64
N LYS A 12 -11.05 20.62 -34.04
CA LYS A 12 -11.91 21.17 -32.99
C LYS A 12 -11.05 21.31 -31.72
N LEU A 13 -10.69 22.54 -31.39
CA LEU A 13 -9.98 22.95 -30.19
C LEU A 13 -10.59 22.29 -28.94
N ILE A 14 -9.80 21.47 -28.25
CA ILE A 14 -10.10 20.99 -26.90
C ILE A 14 -9.73 22.12 -25.94
N ALA A 15 -10.70 22.58 -25.14
CA ALA A 15 -10.50 23.64 -24.15
C ALA A 15 -9.54 23.18 -23.02
N PRO A 16 -8.73 24.09 -22.43
CA PRO A 16 -7.84 23.76 -21.32
C PRO A 16 -8.65 23.69 -20.01
N GLY A 17 -9.14 22.50 -19.68
CA GLY A 17 -9.97 22.25 -18.51
C GLY A 17 -9.19 21.66 -17.33
N LYS A 18 -8.70 22.54 -16.45
CA LYS A 18 -8.43 22.35 -15.01
C LYS A 18 -7.43 21.25 -14.60
N SER A 19 -6.25 21.71 -14.17
CA SER A 19 -5.31 20.97 -13.33
C SER A 19 -6.05 20.37 -12.14
N ARG A 20 -6.16 19.05 -12.11
CA ARG A 20 -6.71 18.31 -10.97
C ARG A 20 -5.62 18.31 -9.90
N THR A 21 -5.71 19.22 -8.93
CA THR A 21 -4.85 19.18 -7.74
C THR A 21 -5.05 17.82 -7.08
N LEU A 22 -4.02 16.96 -7.15
CA LEU A 22 -3.99 15.68 -6.46
C LEU A 22 -4.00 15.96 -4.95
N ALA A 23 -5.01 15.44 -4.26
CA ALA A 23 -5.06 15.41 -2.80
C ALA A 23 -3.81 14.70 -2.24
N PRO A 24 -3.40 14.97 -0.98
CA PRO A 24 -2.27 14.27 -0.37
C PRO A 24 -2.51 12.76 -0.45
N THR A 25 -1.50 12.02 -0.92
CA THR A 25 -1.52 10.58 -1.26
C THR A 25 -2.19 9.69 -0.19
N SER A 26 -2.21 10.13 1.07
CA SER A 26 -2.82 9.42 2.19
C SER A 26 -4.34 9.24 2.09
N ALA A 27 -5.06 10.05 1.31
CA ALA A 27 -6.51 9.97 1.19
C ALA A 27 -7.01 9.01 0.09
N MET A 28 -6.16 8.63 -0.87
CA MET A 28 -6.60 7.82 -2.03
C MET A 28 -6.69 6.31 -1.74
N THR A 29 -6.10 5.83 -0.65
CA THR A 29 -6.05 4.39 -0.32
C THR A 29 -7.23 3.91 0.54
N GLN A 30 -8.12 4.81 0.97
CA GLN A 30 -9.25 4.50 1.86
C GLN A 30 -10.51 4.00 1.11
N ASP A 31 -10.52 4.02 -0.23
CA ASP A 31 -11.65 3.59 -1.06
C ASP A 31 -11.42 2.23 -1.74
N LEU A 32 -10.41 1.46 -1.30
CA LEU A 32 -10.14 0.13 -1.87
C LEU A 32 -11.20 -0.89 -1.38
N PRO A 33 -11.69 -1.77 -2.27
CA PRO A 33 -12.70 -2.77 -1.90
C PRO A 33 -12.18 -3.87 -0.96
N LYS A 34 -10.87 -3.92 -0.74
CA LYS A 34 -10.18 -4.86 0.15
C LYS A 34 -9.16 -4.10 1.00
N PRO A 35 -8.90 -4.55 2.24
CA PRO A 35 -7.93 -3.95 3.15
C PRO A 35 -6.60 -3.55 2.51
N HIS A 36 -6.13 -2.36 2.88
CA HIS A 36 -4.86 -1.79 2.45
C HIS A 36 -3.85 -1.82 3.59
N VAL A 37 -2.72 -2.49 3.36
CA VAL A 37 -1.60 -2.46 4.31
C VAL A 37 -0.58 -1.43 3.85
N SER A 38 -0.05 -0.62 4.78
CA SER A 38 1.10 0.23 4.50
C SER A 38 2.24 -0.01 5.48
N ILE A 39 3.46 -0.03 4.96
CA ILE A 39 4.69 -0.23 5.72
C ILE A 39 5.55 1.01 5.53
N ALA A 40 5.57 1.88 6.55
CA ALA A 40 6.50 3.00 6.61
C ALA A 40 7.85 2.49 7.09
N TYR A 41 8.91 2.74 6.33
CA TYR A 41 10.25 2.23 6.65
C TYR A 41 11.32 3.31 6.51
N CYS A 42 12.31 3.28 7.40
CA CYS A 42 13.46 4.16 7.31
C CYS A 42 14.27 3.90 6.04
N GLN A 43 14.24 4.86 5.11
CA GLN A 43 15.01 4.76 3.85
C GLN A 43 16.51 4.99 4.06
N LEU A 44 16.89 5.68 5.14
CA LEU A 44 18.28 5.93 5.51
C LEU A 44 18.95 4.72 6.19
N CYS A 45 18.16 3.74 6.64
CA CYS A 45 18.63 2.63 7.46
C CYS A 45 18.85 1.33 6.66
N GLY A 46 18.62 1.36 5.33
CA GLY A 46 18.72 0.17 4.47
C GLY A 46 17.59 -0.85 4.68
N TRP A 47 16.45 -0.45 5.25
CA TRP A 47 15.37 -1.38 5.63
C TRP A 47 14.37 -1.70 4.52
N LEU A 48 14.60 -1.22 3.29
CA LEU A 48 13.75 -1.55 2.14
C LEU A 48 13.61 -3.06 1.96
N LEU A 49 14.71 -3.83 2.02
CA LEU A 49 14.65 -5.27 1.81
C LEU A 49 13.77 -5.98 2.86
N ARG A 50 13.84 -5.53 4.12
CA ARG A 50 13.00 -6.05 5.19
C ARG A 50 11.54 -5.70 4.96
N ALA A 51 11.24 -4.45 4.60
CA ALA A 51 9.88 -3.99 4.30
C ALA A 51 9.29 -4.76 3.11
N SER A 52 10.07 -4.99 2.05
CA SER A 52 9.67 -5.78 0.88
C SER A 52 9.44 -7.25 1.20
N TRP A 53 10.25 -7.86 2.07
CA TRP A 53 10.01 -9.23 2.53
C TRP A 53 8.75 -9.33 3.38
N THR A 54 8.55 -8.39 4.31
CA THR A 54 7.32 -8.30 5.10
C THR A 54 6.08 -8.16 4.21
N ALA A 55 6.13 -7.33 3.18
CA ALA A 55 5.04 -7.20 2.21
C ALA A 55 4.73 -8.52 1.48
N GLN A 56 5.76 -9.26 1.05
CA GLN A 56 5.59 -10.56 0.40
C GLN A 56 4.94 -11.58 1.33
N GLU A 57 5.37 -11.63 2.59
CA GLU A 57 4.79 -12.53 3.58
C GLU A 57 3.30 -12.25 3.84
N LEU A 58 2.92 -10.97 3.91
CA LEU A 58 1.53 -10.56 4.10
C LEU A 58 0.68 -10.86 2.86
N LEU A 59 1.17 -10.52 1.66
CA LEU A 59 0.47 -10.82 0.40
C LEU A 59 0.30 -12.32 0.15
N THR A 60 1.28 -13.12 0.56
CA THR A 60 1.21 -14.59 0.43
C THR A 60 0.26 -15.19 1.46
N SER A 61 0.22 -14.64 2.67
CA SER A 61 -0.64 -15.19 3.73
C SER A 61 -2.09 -14.76 3.57
N PHE A 62 -2.35 -13.55 3.11
CA PHE A 62 -3.68 -12.94 3.01
C PHE A 62 -4.06 -12.60 1.56
N SER A 63 -3.75 -13.51 0.64
CA SER A 63 -3.92 -13.29 -0.81
C SER A 63 -5.38 -13.03 -1.23
N GLU A 64 -6.35 -13.49 -0.44
CA GLU A 64 -7.77 -13.28 -0.70
C GLU A 64 -8.31 -12.04 0.01
N GLU A 65 -7.72 -11.64 1.13
CA GLU A 65 -8.21 -10.56 1.99
C GLU A 65 -7.52 -9.22 1.73
N VAL A 66 -6.20 -9.21 1.52
CA VAL A 66 -5.45 -7.96 1.30
C VAL A 66 -5.59 -7.51 -0.15
N GLY A 67 -6.00 -6.26 -0.35
CA GLY A 67 -6.13 -5.64 -1.68
C GLY A 67 -4.81 -5.09 -2.19
N ALA A 68 -4.00 -4.52 -1.30
CA ALA A 68 -2.71 -3.94 -1.64
C ALA A 68 -1.80 -3.80 -0.42
N VAL A 69 -0.49 -3.81 -0.68
CA VAL A 69 0.54 -3.40 0.28
C VAL A 69 1.34 -2.24 -0.31
N THR A 70 1.51 -1.16 0.43
CA THR A 70 2.33 0.00 0.03
C THR A 70 3.56 0.13 0.90
N LEU A 71 4.72 0.28 0.28
CA LEU A 71 5.97 0.61 0.97
C LEU A 71 6.16 2.14 0.93
N ILE A 72 6.28 2.76 2.11
CA ILE A 72 6.39 4.21 2.27
C ILE A 72 7.78 4.55 2.80
N PRO A 73 8.68 5.14 2.00
CA PRO A 73 9.99 5.57 2.47
C PRO A 73 9.87 6.76 3.44
N ASP A 74 10.45 6.63 4.63
CA ASP A 74 10.46 7.67 5.67
C ASP A 74 11.89 8.15 5.95
N ARG A 75 12.05 9.46 6.22
CA ARG A 75 13.36 10.13 6.46
C ARG A 75 13.66 10.43 7.94
N THR A 76 12.70 10.25 8.85
CA THR A 76 12.81 10.56 10.28
C THR A 76 13.87 9.69 10.97
N GLY A 77 14.13 8.50 10.42
CA GLY A 77 15.11 7.56 10.95
C GLY A 77 14.49 6.58 11.95
N GLY A 78 14.89 5.31 11.89
CA GLY A 78 14.44 4.30 12.86
C GLY A 78 12.98 3.84 12.74
N VAL A 79 12.21 4.40 11.80
CA VAL A 79 10.80 4.06 11.56
C VAL A 79 10.66 2.69 10.90
N PHE A 80 9.78 1.85 11.48
CA PHE A 80 9.25 0.66 10.85
C PHE A 80 7.85 0.43 11.41
N ASP A 81 6.87 1.05 10.75
CA ASP A 81 5.48 1.08 11.20
C ASP A 81 4.59 0.40 10.16
N VAL A 82 3.70 -0.48 10.64
CA VAL A 82 2.74 -1.20 9.81
C VAL A 82 1.35 -0.70 10.15
N HIS A 83 0.58 -0.32 9.13
CA HIS A 83 -0.80 0.11 9.26
C HIS A 83 -1.72 -0.75 8.40
N VAL A 84 -2.95 -0.93 8.86
CA VAL A 84 -4.05 -1.54 8.10
C VAL A 84 -5.18 -0.51 8.01
N ASP A 85 -5.53 -0.11 6.79
CA ASP A 85 -6.51 0.94 6.50
C ASP A 85 -6.25 2.23 7.30
N GLY A 86 -4.97 2.63 7.35
CA GLY A 86 -4.50 3.80 8.09
C GLY A 86 -4.40 3.63 9.61
N VAL A 87 -4.82 2.49 10.17
CA VAL A 87 -4.71 2.22 11.61
C VAL A 87 -3.40 1.50 11.92
N LEU A 88 -2.60 2.06 12.82
CA LEU A 88 -1.33 1.50 13.26
C LEU A 88 -1.55 0.14 13.95
N VAL A 89 -0.95 -0.92 13.41
CA VAL A 89 -0.99 -2.28 13.99
C VAL A 89 0.34 -2.68 14.63
N TYR A 90 1.46 -2.12 14.17
CA TYR A 90 2.77 -2.37 14.75
C TYR A 90 3.67 -1.14 14.58
N SER A 91 4.45 -0.81 15.61
CA SER A 91 5.52 0.18 15.50
C SER A 91 6.81 -0.31 16.14
N ARG A 92 7.90 -0.30 15.36
CA ARG A 92 9.24 -0.54 15.92
C ARG A 92 9.62 0.52 16.95
N GLY A 93 9.16 1.77 16.78
CA GLY A 93 9.44 2.83 17.74
C GLY A 93 8.89 2.52 19.14
N ALA A 94 7.69 1.92 19.19
CA ALA A 94 7.05 1.49 20.44
C ALA A 94 7.67 0.20 21.00
N GLU A 95 7.92 -0.78 20.13
CA GLU A 95 8.39 -2.12 20.54
C GLU A 95 9.90 -2.22 20.78
N GLY A 96 10.69 -1.27 20.25
CA GLY A 96 12.16 -1.30 20.30
C GLY A 96 12.81 -2.40 19.44
N ARG A 97 12.02 -3.22 18.75
CA ARG A 97 12.46 -4.34 17.90
C ARG A 97 11.69 -4.39 16.59
N PHE A 98 12.13 -5.23 15.67
CA PHE A 98 11.32 -5.58 14.49
C PHE A 98 10.26 -6.62 14.85
N PRO A 99 9.15 -6.66 14.11
CA PRO A 99 8.12 -7.64 14.37
C PRO A 99 8.62 -9.03 14.02
N GLU A 100 8.24 -10.02 14.82
CA GLU A 100 8.31 -11.41 14.39
C GLU A 100 7.18 -11.65 13.38
N MET A 101 7.46 -12.42 12.32
CA MET A 101 6.50 -12.55 11.22
C MET A 101 5.19 -13.21 11.67
N LYS A 102 5.28 -14.15 12.61
CA LYS A 102 4.13 -14.78 13.26
C LYS A 102 3.22 -13.77 13.95
N GLU A 103 3.80 -12.94 14.82
CA GLU A 103 3.11 -11.88 15.56
C GLU A 103 2.45 -10.88 14.60
N LEU A 104 3.18 -10.44 13.57
CA LEU A 104 2.64 -9.49 12.61
C LEU A 104 1.45 -10.06 11.83
N LYS A 105 1.52 -11.33 11.41
CA LYS A 105 0.39 -11.99 10.76
C LYS A 105 -0.83 -12.06 11.67
N GLN A 106 -0.64 -12.33 12.96
CA GLN A 106 -1.74 -12.33 13.93
C GLN A 106 -2.37 -10.93 14.07
N LEU A 107 -1.55 -9.89 14.29
CA LEU A 107 -2.02 -8.51 14.40
C LEU A 107 -2.80 -8.04 13.16
N VAL A 108 -2.34 -8.43 11.96
CA VAL A 108 -3.03 -8.12 10.71
C VAL A 108 -4.32 -8.93 10.60
N ARG A 109 -4.30 -10.24 10.88
CA ARG A 109 -5.48 -11.13 10.84
C ARG A 109 -6.59 -10.62 11.75
N ASP A 110 -6.26 -10.28 12.99
CA ASP A 110 -7.23 -9.80 13.98
C ASP A 110 -8.00 -8.57 13.48
N ARG A 111 -7.43 -7.83 12.52
CA ARG A 111 -8.05 -6.65 11.91
C ARG A 111 -8.80 -6.94 10.60
N ILE A 112 -8.30 -7.83 9.75
CA ILE A 112 -8.87 -8.04 8.40
C ILE A 112 -9.72 -9.31 8.26
N ALA A 113 -9.49 -10.30 9.13
CA ALA A 113 -10.13 -11.63 9.06
C ALA A 113 -10.08 -12.32 10.44
N PRO A 114 -10.74 -11.78 11.49
CA PRO A 114 -10.59 -12.24 12.88
C PRO A 114 -10.92 -13.73 13.08
N GLU A 115 -11.85 -14.27 12.30
CA GLU A 115 -12.29 -15.67 12.40
C GLU A 115 -11.36 -16.66 11.67
N ARG A 116 -10.33 -16.18 10.96
CA ARG A 116 -9.45 -17.03 10.16
C ARG A 116 -8.37 -17.69 11.01
N ASP A 117 -8.27 -19.01 10.96
CA ASP A 117 -7.17 -19.78 11.56
C ASP A 117 -5.87 -19.60 10.75
N LEU A 118 -4.78 -19.22 11.41
CA LEU A 118 -3.44 -19.11 10.81
C LEU A 118 -2.57 -20.36 11.02
N GLY A 119 -3.17 -21.44 11.50
CA GLY A 119 -2.52 -22.73 11.72
C GLY A 119 -1.36 -22.62 12.70
N HIS A 120 -0.15 -22.92 12.22
CA HIS A 120 1.08 -22.85 13.04
C HIS A 120 1.37 -21.44 13.56
N SER A 121 0.80 -20.39 12.95
CA SER A 121 1.01 -19.02 13.44
C SER A 121 0.13 -18.70 14.66
N ASP A 122 -1.00 -19.39 14.86
CA ASP A 122 -1.85 -19.23 16.05
C ASP A 122 -1.42 -20.12 17.22
N ARG A 123 -0.64 -21.17 16.95
CA ARG A 123 -0.10 -22.09 17.96
C ARG A 123 1.27 -21.63 18.40
N ARG A 124 1.59 -21.76 19.69
CA ARG A 124 2.78 -21.21 20.33
C ARG A 124 4.11 -21.62 19.69
#